data_AF-A0A7V5C3W8-F1
#
_entry.id   AF-A0A7V5C3W8-F1
#
_cell.length_a   1.000
_cell.length_b   1.000
_cell.length_c   1.000
_cell.angle_alpha   90.00
_cell.angle_beta   90.00
_cell.angle_gamma   90.00
#
_symmetry.space_group_name_H-M   'P 1'
#
loop_
_entity.id
_entity.type
_entity.pdbx_description
1 polymer ?
#
loop_
_entity_poly.entity_id
_entity_poly.type
_entity_poly.pdbx_seq_one_letter_code
_entity_poly.pdbx_strand_id
1 'polypeptide(L)' 'MKEASKLLGVSESTLRRWEKEKKLIPDERTKGNQRRYRLSSIRPEMMHSQKIERKTIAYARVSSNGQKKDLER' A
#
# COMPACT_ATOMS: atom_id res chain seq x y z
N MET A 1 -4.05 5.56 -12.23
CA MET A 1 -4.32 7.02 -12.30
C MET A 1 -5.76 7.36 -11.91
N LYS A 2 -6.77 6.86 -12.65
CA LYS A 2 -8.20 7.11 -12.37
C LYS A 2 -8.65 6.88 -10.92
N GLU A 3 -8.16 5.81 -10.28
CA GLU A 3 -8.48 5.53 -8.88
C GLU A 3 -7.86 6.54 -7.92
N ALA A 4 -6.59 6.89 -8.13
CA ALA A 4 -5.87 7.88 -7.33
C ALA A 4 -6.52 9.27 -7.43
N SER A 5 -6.94 9.67 -8.63
CA SER A 5 -7.60 10.97 -8.86
C SER A 5 -8.95 11.03 -8.14
N LYS A 6 -9.75 9.95 -8.24
CA LYS A 6 -11.01 9.81 -7.50
C LYS A 6 -10.81 9.84 -5.99
N LEU A 7 -9.78 9.17 -5.48
CA LEU A 7 -9.48 9.09 -4.05
C LEU A 7 -9.00 10.43 -3.46
N LEU A 8 -8.27 11.22 -4.25
CA LEU A 8 -7.81 12.55 -3.87
C LEU A 8 -8.82 13.67 -4.20
N GLY A 9 -9.88 13.37 -4.96
CA GLY A 9 -10.85 14.38 -5.41
C GLY A 9 -10.27 15.39 -6.40
N VAL A 10 -9.19 15.02 -7.11
CA VAL A 10 -8.51 15.87 -8.09
C VAL A 10 -8.63 15.31 -9.50
N SER A 11 -8.32 16.10 -10.52
CA SER A 11 -8.25 15.61 -11.89
C SER A 11 -6.95 14.80 -12.16
N GLU A 12 -6.95 13.96 -13.19
CA GLU A 12 -5.72 13.24 -13.58
C GLU A 12 -4.59 14.17 -14.05
N SER A 13 -4.92 15.34 -14.63
CA SER A 13 -3.91 16.33 -15.03
C SER A 13 -3.25 16.98 -13.81
N THR A 14 -3.98 17.16 -12.71
CA THR A 14 -3.43 17.60 -11.43
C THR A 14 -2.36 16.63 -10.91
N LEU A 15 -2.60 15.32 -11.00
CA LEU A 15 -1.61 14.30 -10.59
C LEU A 15 -0.35 14.34 -11.45
N ARG A 16 -0.49 14.53 -12.77
CA ARG A 16 0.67 14.68 -13.68
C ARG A 16 1.49 15.93 -13.35
N ARG A 17 0.80 17.03 -13.01
CA ARG A 17 1.47 18.27 -12.58
C ARG A 17 2.22 18.05 -11.27
N TRP A 18 1.62 17.38 -10.29
CA TRP A 18 2.28 17.07 -9.01
C TRP A 18 3.50 16.17 -9.16
N GLU A 19 3.49 15.21 -10.11
CA GLU A 19 4.68 14.44 -10.45
C GLU A 19 5.79 15.35 -11.01
N LYS A 20 5.45 16.25 -11.95
CA LYS A 20 6.42 17.21 -12.53
C LYS A 20 6.99 18.15 -11.46
N GLU A 21 6.17 18.57 -10.52
CA GLU A 21 6.54 19.40 -9.37
C GLU A 21 7.21 18.61 -8.23
N LYS A 22 7.39 17.29 -8.38
CA LYS A 22 7.93 16.36 -7.37
C LYS A 22 7.17 16.35 -6.03
N LYS A 23 5.90 16.79 -6.05
CA LYS A 23 5.00 16.76 -4.88
C LYS A 23 4.40 15.39 -4.63
N LEU A 24 4.21 14.60 -5.68
CA LEU A 24 3.69 13.24 -5.60
C LEU A 24 4.32 12.38 -6.69
N ILE A 25 5.16 11.43 -6.29
CA ILE A 25 5.89 10.54 -7.20
C ILE A 25 5.18 9.19 -7.24
N PRO A 26 4.91 8.62 -8.43
CA PRO A 26 4.35 7.28 -8.54
C PRO A 26 5.34 6.22 -8.04
N ASP A 27 4.86 5.26 -7.26
CA ASP A 27 5.68 4.17 -6.72
C ASP A 27 6.21 3.26 -7.82
N GLU A 28 5.37 2.98 -8.82
CA GLU A 28 5.68 2.05 -9.90
C GLU A 28 5.14 2.57 -11.24
N ARG A 29 5.84 2.20 -12.32
CA ARG A 29 5.35 2.36 -13.69
C ARG A 29 5.17 0.99 -14.32
N THR A 30 4.01 0.77 -14.93
CA THR A 30 3.77 -0.48 -15.67
C THR A 30 4.59 -0.54 -16.95
N LYS A 31 4.69 -1.72 -17.58
CA LYS A 31 5.31 -1.89 -18.90
C LYS A 31 4.69 -0.96 -19.97
N GLY A 32 3.41 -0.60 -19.83
CA GLY A 32 2.72 0.38 -20.67
C GLY A 32 2.88 1.84 -20.22
N ASN A 33 3.88 2.15 -19.39
CA ASN A 33 4.16 3.49 -18.83
C ASN A 33 3.00 4.13 -18.06
N GLN A 34 2.11 3.31 -17.48
CA GLN A 34 1.04 3.81 -16.62
C GLN A 34 1.56 3.98 -15.19
N ARG A 35 1.15 5.08 -14.54
CA ARG A 35 1.52 5.41 -13.17
C ARG A 35 0.65 4.64 -12.18
N ARG A 36 1.29 3.90 -11.28
CA ARG A 36 0.69 3.23 -10.14
C ARG A 36 1.11 3.93 -8.86
N TYR A 37 0.13 4.12 -7.98
CA TYR A 37 0.33 4.68 -6.66
C TYR A 37 -0.17 3.68 -5.63
N ARG A 38 0.63 3.44 -4.61
CA ARG A 38 0.20 2.69 -3.42
C ARG A 38 -0.72 3.58 -2.60
N LEU A 39 -1.75 2.96 -2.00
CA LEU A 39 -2.67 3.68 -1.13
C LEU A 39 -1.94 4.36 0.04
N SER A 40 -0.91 3.70 0.57
CA SER A 40 -0.03 4.21 1.63
C SER A 40 0.64 5.53 1.25
N SER A 41 1.05 5.69 0.00
CA SER A 41 1.78 6.85 -0.50
C SER A 41 0.86 8.04 -0.76
N ILE A 42 -0.41 7.80 -1.06
CA ILE A 42 -1.41 8.86 -1.32
C ILE A 42 -2.14 9.30 -0.03
N ARG A 43 -2.44 8.35 0.87
CA ARG A 43 -3.11 8.61 2.14
C ARG A 43 -2.41 7.87 3.28
N PRO A 44 -1.27 8.38 3.76
CA PRO A 44 -0.57 7.78 4.91
C PRO A 44 -1.45 7.77 6.17
N GLU A 45 -2.36 8.75 6.32
CA GLU A 45 -3.32 8.80 7.43
C GLU A 45 -4.29 7.61 7.43
N MET A 46 -4.68 7.07 6.27
CA MET A 46 -5.54 5.88 6.20
C MET A 46 -4.83 4.60 6.67
N MET A 47 -3.50 4.56 6.63
CA MET A 47 -2.72 3.45 7.17
C MET A 47 -2.67 3.46 8.70
N HIS A 48 -2.78 4.65 9.33
CA HIS A 48 -2.70 4.82 10.78
C HIS A 48 -4.07 4.93 11.46
N SER A 49 -5.10 5.35 10.74
CA SER A 49 -6.47 5.53 11.26
C SER A 49 -7.32 4.26 11.20
N GLN A 50 -6.90 3.25 10.44
CA GLN A 50 -7.41 1.90 10.62
C GLN A 50 -6.50 1.19 11.61
N LYS A 51 -6.87 1.23 12.88
CA LYS A 51 -6.50 0.17 13.82
C LYS A 51 -7.13 -1.09 13.24
N ILE A 52 -6.45 -1.73 12.28
CA ILE A 52 -6.94 -2.94 11.63
C ILE A 52 -7.11 -3.93 12.77
N GLU A 53 -8.35 -4.17 13.18
CA GLU A 53 -8.68 -5.24 14.11
C GLU A 53 -8.34 -6.55 13.42
N ARG A 54 -7.07 -6.94 13.55
CA ARG A 54 -6.59 -8.21 13.02
C ARG A 54 -7.28 -9.29 13.83
N LYS A 55 -8.21 -9.99 13.20
CA LYS A 55 -8.80 -11.19 13.77
C LYS A 55 -7.70 -12.25 13.86
N THR A 56 -7.48 -12.81 15.05
CA THR A 56 -6.63 -13.99 15.20
C THR A 56 -7.33 -15.16 14.51
N ILE A 57 -6.79 -15.60 13.37
CA ILE A 57 -7.41 -16.66 12.56
C ILE A 57 -6.94 -18.05 13.04
N ALA A 58 -5.71 -18.17 13.53
CA ALA A 58 -5.16 -19.43 14.02
C ALA A 58 -4.09 -19.20 15.09
N TYR A 59 -3.94 -20.19 15.98
CA TYR A 59 -2.83 -20.34 16.90
C TYR A 59 -2.15 -21.68 16.64
N ALA A 60 -0.81 -21.69 16.61
CA ALA A 60 -0.02 -22.90 16.44
C ALA A 60 1.06 -22.97 17.51
N ARG A 61 1.33 -24.18 18.01
CA ARG A 61 2.44 -24.48 18.92
C ARG A 61 3.16 -25.73 18.44
N VAL A 62 4.48 -25.76 18.66
CA VAL A 62 5.31 -26.93 18.35
C VAL A 62 5.60 -27.75 19.60
N SER A 63 5.73 -29.06 19.43
CA SER A 63 6.04 -30.00 20.52
C SER A 63 7.48 -29.90 21.00
N SER A 64 8.41 -29.46 20.12
CA SER A 64 9.82 -29.29 20.46
C SER A 64 10.40 -28.02 19.85
N ASN A 65 11.42 -27.45 20.50
CA ASN A 65 12.04 -26.21 20.05
C ASN A 65 12.71 -26.33 18.66
N GLY A 66 13.08 -27.54 18.24
CA GLY A 66 13.68 -27.79 16.92
C GLY A 66 12.73 -27.55 15.74
N GLN A 67 11.41 -27.68 15.96
CA GLN A 67 10.37 -27.48 14.94
C GLN A 67 9.99 -25.99 14.79
N LYS A 68 10.59 -25.09 15.56
CA LYS A 68 10.29 -23.66 15.50
C LYS A 68 10.52 -23.06 14.10
N LYS A 69 11.47 -23.61 13.34
CA LYS A 69 11.76 -23.19 11.96
C LYS A 69 10.58 -23.41 11.01
N ASP A 70 9.70 -24.37 11.30
CA ASP A 70 8.52 -24.66 10.48
C ASP A 70 7.46 -23.55 10.59
N LEU A 71 7.58 -22.65 11.57
CA LEU A 71 6.68 -21.51 11.79
C LEU A 71 7.12 -20.22 11.08
N GLU A 72 8.34 -20.16 10.55
CA GLU A 72 8.87 -18.96 9.87
C GLU A 72 8.61 -19.05 8.37
N ARG A 73 7.85 -18.09 7.81
CA ARG A 73 7.61 -17.98 6.36
C ARG A 73 7.48 -16.52 5.93
#